data_AF-A0A950GFE5-F1
#
_entry.id   AF-A0A950GFE5-F1
#
_cell.length_a   1.000
_cell.length_b   1.000
_cell.length_c   1.000
_cell.angle_alpha   90.00
_cell.angle_beta   90.00
_cell.angle_gamma   90.00
#
_symmetry.space_group_name_H-M   'P 1'
#
loop_
_entity.id
_entity.type
_entity.pdbx_description
1 polymer ?
#
loop_
_entity_poly.entity_id
_entity_poly.type
_entity_poly.pdbx_seq_one_letter_code
_entity_poly.pdbx_strand_id
1 'polypeptide(L)'
;MGAELRYFNGQVVSPHKYRLLFNPDEFASLGNLQIVEDSLPKMAAWGIKGLLAIQNREQLFKAYGQHQNITPNCHVRVVYASNELEDAKWISGMTGTATMIKEDVTESGDRYGSLTHISRTFHEVSRPLLTADEIMDLKKPQKDEEGRIVGSGEMIVFMAGERPIRGSQILYFRDPVFQQRAMIPPPSAVITTEYREVAFA
;
A
#
# COMPACT_ATOMS: atom_id res chain seq x y z
N MET A 1 -15.29 9.30 -29.63
CA MET A 1 -16.45 9.97 -28.99
C MET A 1 -15.94 10.64 -27.72
N GLY A 2 -15.67 11.94 -27.74
CA GLY A 2 -15.30 12.68 -26.53
C GLY A 2 -16.57 13.00 -25.76
N ALA A 3 -16.64 12.65 -24.48
CA ALA A 3 -17.78 13.00 -23.65
C ALA A 3 -17.85 14.53 -23.49
N GLU A 4 -19.03 15.12 -23.63
CA GLU A 4 -19.22 16.57 -23.43
C GLU A 4 -18.79 16.96 -22.01
N LEU A 5 -17.78 17.83 -21.90
CA LEU A 5 -17.32 18.37 -20.63
C LEU A 5 -18.37 19.35 -20.11
N ARG A 6 -19.06 18.96 -19.04
CA ARG A 6 -20.00 19.84 -18.33
C ARG A 6 -19.24 20.59 -17.24
N TYR A 7 -19.52 21.88 -17.09
CA TYR A 7 -18.91 22.72 -16.07
C TYR A 7 -19.97 23.18 -15.07
N PHE A 8 -19.67 23.14 -13.77
CA PHE A 8 -20.50 23.70 -12.71
C PHE A 8 -19.61 24.55 -11.80
N ASN A 9 -19.91 25.85 -11.68
CA ASN A 9 -19.10 26.82 -10.93
C ASN A 9 -17.60 26.81 -11.29
N GLY A 10 -17.28 26.68 -12.57
CA GLY A 10 -15.89 26.63 -13.07
C GLY A 10 -15.18 25.30 -12.86
N GLN A 11 -15.83 24.31 -12.23
CA GLN A 11 -15.29 22.96 -12.07
C GLN A 11 -15.84 22.03 -13.15
N VAL A 12 -14.99 21.18 -13.71
CA VAL A 12 -15.41 20.11 -14.63
C VAL A 12 -16.21 19.10 -13.82
N VAL A 13 -17.48 18.92 -14.19
CA VAL A 13 -18.32 17.82 -13.68
C VAL A 13 -17.97 16.59 -14.49
N SER A 14 -17.60 15.50 -13.80
CA SER A 14 -17.25 14.24 -14.47
C SER A 14 -18.37 13.85 -15.43
N PRO A 15 -18.06 13.61 -16.71
CA PRO A 15 -19.08 13.23 -17.69
C PRO A 15 -19.57 11.79 -17.49
N HIS A 16 -18.94 11.03 -16.58
CA HIS A 16 -19.22 9.62 -16.36
C HIS A 16 -20.32 9.44 -15.30
N LYS A 17 -21.44 8.85 -15.70
CA LYS A 17 -22.58 8.53 -14.82
C LYS A 17 -22.19 7.59 -13.66
N TYR A 18 -21.26 6.67 -13.91
CA TYR A 18 -20.83 5.66 -12.95
C TYR A 18 -19.32 5.71 -12.74
N ARG A 19 -18.88 5.41 -11.51
CA ARG A 19 -17.47 5.19 -11.21
C ARG A 19 -17.15 3.71 -11.35
N LEU A 20 -16.01 3.39 -11.94
CA LEU A 20 -15.56 2.02 -12.14
C LEU A 20 -14.36 1.70 -11.24
N LEU A 21 -14.30 0.48 -10.74
CA LEU A 21 -13.16 -0.04 -10.00
C LEU A 21 -12.48 -1.11 -10.86
N PHE A 22 -11.24 -0.88 -11.24
CA PHE A 22 -10.37 -1.87 -11.86
C PHE A 22 -9.56 -2.55 -10.74
N ASN A 23 -9.91 -3.79 -10.41
CA ASN A 23 -9.34 -4.53 -9.27
C ASN A 23 -8.86 -5.93 -9.68
N PRO A 24 -7.71 -6.04 -10.38
CA PRO A 24 -7.02 -7.31 -10.54
C PRO A 24 -6.43 -7.75 -9.19
N ASP A 25 -6.81 -8.93 -8.75
CA ASP A 25 -6.39 -9.56 -7.49
C ASP A 25 -4.91 -9.96 -7.48
N GLU A 26 -4.39 -10.41 -8.61
CA GLU A 26 -2.96 -10.63 -8.84
C GLU A 26 -2.51 -9.98 -10.15
N PHE A 27 -2.28 -8.67 -10.10
CA PHE A 27 -1.98 -7.87 -11.28
C PHE A 27 -0.69 -8.32 -11.99
N ALA A 28 0.33 -8.72 -11.24
CA ALA A 28 1.61 -9.12 -11.84
C ALA A 28 1.51 -10.44 -12.63
N SER A 29 0.55 -11.32 -12.29
CA SER A 29 0.31 -12.57 -13.02
C SER A 29 -0.26 -12.37 -14.43
N LEU A 30 -0.87 -11.21 -14.70
CA LEU A 30 -1.43 -10.89 -16.01
C LEU A 30 -0.36 -10.55 -17.05
N GLY A 31 0.91 -10.48 -16.64
CA GLY A 31 2.02 -10.10 -17.50
C GLY A 31 2.02 -8.61 -17.84
N ASN A 32 2.68 -8.25 -18.94
CA ASN A 32 2.75 -6.87 -19.38
C ASN A 32 1.45 -6.45 -20.07
N LEU A 33 0.61 -5.71 -19.35
CA LEU A 33 -0.52 -4.98 -19.89
C LEU A 33 -0.12 -3.53 -20.19
N GLN A 34 0.60 -3.28 -21.28
CA GLN A 34 1.08 -1.94 -21.67
C GLN A 34 -0.04 -0.90 -21.69
N ILE A 35 -1.22 -1.28 -22.19
CA ILE A 35 -2.39 -0.40 -22.23
C ILE A 35 -2.82 0.08 -20.84
N VAL A 36 -2.66 -0.75 -19.81
CA VAL A 36 -2.98 -0.39 -18.43
C VAL A 36 -1.94 0.59 -17.91
N GLU A 37 -0.65 0.31 -18.12
CA GLU A 37 0.44 1.20 -17.72
C GLU A 37 0.29 2.60 -18.33
N ASP A 38 0.02 2.69 -19.64
CA ASP A 38 -0.17 3.95 -20.36
C ASP A 38 -1.45 4.71 -19.95
N SER A 39 -2.45 3.96 -19.47
CA SER A 39 -3.76 4.49 -19.08
C SER A 39 -3.83 4.92 -17.62
N LEU A 40 -3.00 4.36 -16.73
CA LEU A 40 -3.03 4.64 -15.28
C LEU A 40 -3.07 6.15 -14.94
N PRO A 41 -2.23 7.02 -15.56
CA PRO A 41 -2.29 8.46 -15.29
C PRO A 41 -3.64 9.12 -15.66
N LYS A 42 -4.38 8.51 -16.61
CA LYS A 42 -5.61 9.05 -17.19
C LYS A 42 -6.87 8.44 -16.57
N MET A 43 -6.77 7.29 -15.91
CA MET A 43 -7.92 6.54 -15.35
C MET A 43 -8.81 7.41 -14.45
N ALA A 44 -8.22 8.30 -13.67
CA ALA A 44 -8.96 9.21 -12.79
C ALA A 44 -9.93 10.13 -13.58
N ALA A 45 -9.49 10.64 -14.74
CA ALA A 45 -10.32 11.47 -15.62
C ALA A 45 -11.48 10.66 -16.24
N TRP A 46 -11.27 9.36 -16.47
CA TRP A 46 -12.30 8.43 -16.96
C TRP A 46 -13.26 7.94 -15.88
N GLY A 47 -13.13 8.41 -14.63
CA GLY A 47 -13.94 7.93 -13.52
C GLY A 47 -13.57 6.52 -13.03
N ILE A 48 -12.41 6.01 -13.44
CA ILE A 48 -11.88 4.69 -13.07
C ILE A 48 -10.94 4.84 -11.87
N LYS A 49 -11.08 3.98 -10.86
CA LYS A 49 -10.10 3.78 -9.80
C LYS A 49 -9.38 2.45 -10.02
N GLY A 50 -8.06 2.46 -10.04
CA GLY A 50 -7.24 1.25 -10.02
C GLY A 50 -6.94 0.81 -8.59
N LEU A 51 -7.18 -0.45 -8.28
CA LEU A 51 -6.70 -1.13 -7.07
C LEU A 51 -5.89 -2.33 -7.54
N LEU A 52 -4.57 -2.20 -7.56
CA LEU A 52 -3.68 -3.23 -8.08
C LEU A 52 -3.07 -3.98 -6.89
N ALA A 53 -3.39 -5.26 -6.77
CA ALA A 53 -2.77 -6.14 -5.79
C ALA A 53 -1.64 -6.94 -6.45
N ILE A 54 -0.49 -7.01 -5.76
CA ILE A 54 0.67 -7.80 -6.16
C ILE A 54 1.20 -8.54 -4.94
N GLN A 55 1.64 -9.78 -5.11
CA GLN A 55 2.28 -10.55 -4.03
C GLN A 55 3.75 -10.23 -3.85
N ASN A 56 4.48 -9.99 -4.95
CA ASN A 56 5.92 -9.70 -4.93
C ASN A 56 6.25 -8.61 -5.97
N ARG A 57 7.04 -7.60 -5.56
CA ARG A 57 7.53 -6.54 -6.45
C ARG A 57 8.44 -7.07 -7.55
N GLU A 58 9.16 -8.17 -7.33
CA GLU A 58 10.00 -8.81 -8.34
C GLU A 58 9.18 -9.31 -9.54
N GLN A 59 7.96 -9.82 -9.33
CA GLN A 59 7.08 -10.22 -10.44
C GLN A 59 6.64 -8.99 -11.26
N LEU A 60 6.33 -7.89 -10.59
CA LEU A 60 6.03 -6.62 -11.27
C LEU A 60 7.22 -6.17 -12.13
N PHE A 61 8.44 -6.24 -11.59
CA PHE A 61 9.65 -5.88 -12.33
C PHE A 61 9.97 -6.85 -13.48
N LYS A 62 9.64 -8.14 -13.35
CA LYS A 62 9.76 -9.10 -14.45
C LYS A 62 8.81 -8.77 -15.60
N ALA A 63 7.60 -8.31 -15.30
CA ALA A 63 6.60 -7.96 -16.31
C ALA A 63 6.81 -6.58 -16.95
N TYR A 64 7.20 -5.56 -16.17
CA TYR A 64 7.24 -4.16 -16.60
C TYR A 64 8.63 -3.51 -16.57
N GLY A 65 9.65 -4.22 -16.09
CA GLY A 65 10.99 -3.69 -15.87
C GLY A 65 11.13 -2.91 -14.57
N GLN A 66 12.38 -2.56 -14.22
CA GLN A 66 12.69 -1.80 -13.01
C GLN A 66 12.21 -0.34 -13.07
N HIS A 67 12.09 0.21 -14.28
CA HIS A 67 11.68 1.60 -14.54
C HIS A 67 10.20 1.72 -14.93
N GLN A 68 9.37 0.80 -14.44
CA GLN A 68 7.92 0.79 -14.67
C GLN A 68 7.20 2.05 -14.13
N ASN A 69 6.10 2.41 -14.76
CA ASN A 69 5.29 3.58 -14.43
C ASN A 69 4.08 3.28 -13.54
N ILE A 70 3.83 2.03 -13.18
CA ILE A 70 2.70 1.61 -12.33
C ILE A 70 2.84 2.13 -10.90
N THR A 71 3.91 1.78 -10.18
CA THR A 71 4.10 2.17 -8.77
C THR A 71 4.13 3.69 -8.58
N PRO A 72 4.83 4.48 -9.42
CA PRO A 72 4.78 5.95 -9.33
C PRO A 72 3.37 6.53 -9.47
N ASN A 73 2.51 5.95 -10.33
CA ASN A 73 1.14 6.42 -10.53
C ASN A 73 0.15 5.96 -9.44
N CYS A 74 0.54 5.02 -8.58
CA CYS A 74 -0.25 4.64 -7.40
C CYS A 74 -0.05 5.65 -6.25
N HIS A 75 -1.04 6.53 -6.07
CA HIS A 75 -1.04 7.56 -5.02
C HIS A 75 -1.09 6.99 -3.59
N VAL A 76 -1.82 5.89 -3.41
CA VAL A 76 -1.89 5.13 -2.15
C VAL A 76 -1.19 3.80 -2.36
N ARG A 77 -0.29 3.44 -1.44
CA ARG A 77 0.39 2.16 -1.44
C ARG A 77 0.21 1.52 -0.08
N VAL A 78 -0.34 0.32 -0.05
CA VAL A 78 -0.51 -0.46 1.16
C VAL A 78 0.48 -1.61 1.11
N VAL A 79 1.30 -1.74 2.13
CA VAL A 79 2.24 -2.85 2.28
C VAL A 79 1.90 -3.66 3.51
N TYR A 80 2.09 -4.97 3.39
CA TYR A 80 1.95 -5.93 4.48
C TYR A 80 3.33 -6.50 4.82
N ALA A 81 3.37 -7.42 5.80
CA ALA A 81 4.59 -8.15 6.13
C ALA A 81 5.23 -8.78 4.87
N SER A 82 6.47 -8.39 4.60
CA SER A 82 7.26 -8.95 3.49
C SER A 82 8.08 -10.14 3.98
N ASN A 83 8.22 -11.16 3.13
CA ASN A 83 9.18 -12.25 3.36
C ASN A 83 10.53 -11.98 2.69
N GLU A 84 10.64 -10.95 1.85
CA GLU A 84 11.83 -10.66 1.05
C GLU A 84 12.56 -9.43 1.58
N LEU A 85 13.85 -9.59 1.89
CA LEU A 85 14.68 -8.57 2.53
C LEU A 85 14.80 -7.29 1.69
N GLU A 86 14.91 -7.42 0.37
CA GLU A 86 15.00 -6.27 -0.53
C GLU A 86 13.70 -5.45 -0.57
N ASP A 87 12.55 -6.11 -0.42
CA ASP A 87 11.27 -5.43 -0.24
C ASP A 87 11.19 -4.74 1.12
N ALA A 88 11.64 -5.39 2.19
CA ALA A 88 11.67 -4.80 3.53
C ALA A 88 12.59 -3.58 3.61
N LYS A 89 13.77 -3.61 2.98
CA LYS A 89 14.67 -2.46 2.87
C LYS A 89 14.04 -1.30 2.09
N TRP A 90 13.36 -1.61 0.98
CA TRP A 90 12.66 -0.61 0.19
C TRP A 90 11.53 0.06 0.99
N ILE A 91 10.72 -0.73 1.71
CA ILE A 91 9.67 -0.22 2.61
C ILE A 91 10.30 0.64 3.72
N SER A 92 11.40 0.18 4.34
CA SER A 92 12.13 0.92 5.38
C SER A 92 12.57 2.30 4.87
N GLY A 93 13.17 2.35 3.67
CA GLY A 93 13.56 3.59 3.02
C GLY A 93 12.37 4.54 2.77
N MET A 94 11.22 4.01 2.35
CA MET A 94 10.00 4.81 2.17
C MET A 94 9.43 5.33 3.49
N THR A 95 9.64 4.64 4.61
CA THR A 95 9.17 5.12 5.93
C THR A 95 9.98 6.31 6.44
N GLY A 96 11.19 6.52 5.90
CA GLY A 96 12.09 7.59 6.29
C GLY A 96 12.85 7.31 7.58
N THR A 97 13.49 8.35 8.12
CA THR A 97 14.30 8.28 9.34
C THR A 97 13.73 9.18 10.43
N ALA A 98 13.98 8.80 11.67
CA ALA A 98 13.66 9.55 12.88
C ALA A 98 14.94 9.83 13.67
N THR A 99 14.98 10.99 14.32
CA THR A 99 16.04 11.33 15.28
C THR A 99 15.70 10.71 16.63
N MET A 100 16.62 9.92 17.19
CA MET A 100 16.53 9.40 18.55
C MET A 100 17.58 10.08 19.44
N ILE A 101 17.21 10.41 20.67
CA ILE A 101 18.13 10.92 21.68
C ILE A 101 18.57 9.73 22.54
N LYS A 102 19.86 9.41 22.52
CA LYS A 102 20.48 8.39 23.36
C LYS A 102 21.11 9.07 24.58
N GLU A 103 20.71 8.66 25.77
CA GLU A 103 21.34 9.07 27.02
C GLU A 103 22.37 8.02 27.44
N ASP A 104 23.63 8.42 27.55
CA ASP A 104 24.70 7.61 28.14
C ASP A 104 24.93 8.10 29.58
N VAL A 105 24.69 7.23 30.55
CA VAL A 105 24.87 7.49 31.99
C VAL A 105 26.15 6.82 32.46
N THR A 106 27.10 7.62 32.92
CA THR A 106 28.36 7.16 33.51
C THR A 106 28.32 7.38 35.01
N GLU A 107 28.34 6.28 35.76
CA GLU A 107 28.42 6.29 37.22
C GLU A 107 29.86 6.00 37.65
N SER A 108 30.41 6.83 38.55
CA SER A 108 31.77 6.65 39.07
C SER A 108 31.80 6.73 40.60
N GLY A 109 32.43 5.72 41.21
CA GLY A 109 32.59 5.57 42.66
C GLY A 109 33.64 4.52 43.01
N ASP A 110 34.26 4.65 44.18
CA ASP A 110 35.25 3.70 44.70
C ASP A 110 34.53 2.43 45.22
N ARG A 111 35.13 1.24 45.05
CA ARG A 111 34.49 -0.06 45.34
C ARG A 111 34.10 -0.27 46.81
N TYR A 112 34.46 0.67 47.69
CA TYR A 112 34.22 0.64 49.14
C TYR A 112 33.49 1.87 49.69
N GLY A 113 32.93 2.75 48.83
CA GLY A 113 32.24 3.97 49.25
C GLY A 113 31.00 4.31 48.40
N SER A 114 30.11 5.16 48.94
CA SER A 114 28.89 5.62 48.27
C SER A 114 29.21 6.32 46.94
N LEU A 115 28.42 6.04 45.89
CA LEU A 115 28.54 6.62 44.56
C LEU A 115 28.62 8.16 44.62
N THR A 116 29.73 8.74 44.16
CA THR A 116 30.02 10.18 44.36
C THR A 116 29.70 11.03 43.13
N HIS A 117 29.72 10.47 41.91
CA HIS A 117 29.47 11.26 40.69
C HIS A 117 28.70 10.46 39.60
N ILE A 118 27.61 11.05 39.11
CA ILE A 118 26.83 10.58 37.96
C ILE A 118 26.94 11.63 36.85
N SER A 119 27.47 11.24 35.70
CA SER A 119 27.52 12.07 34.49
C SER A 119 26.51 11.55 33.47
N ARG A 120 25.78 12.46 32.82
CA ARG A 120 24.80 12.14 31.77
C ARG A 120 25.17 12.85 30.49
N THR A 121 25.28 12.13 29.39
CA THR A 121 25.60 12.65 28.07
C THR A 121 24.48 12.30 27.10
N PHE A 122 23.98 13.28 26.35
CA PHE A 122 22.93 13.06 25.36
C PHE A 122 23.52 13.10 23.94
N HIS A 123 23.17 12.11 23.13
CA HIS A 123 23.59 11.99 21.73
C HIS A 123 22.37 11.90 20.82
N GLU A 124 22.28 12.80 19.84
CA GLU A 124 21.28 12.67 18.77
C GLU A 124 21.78 11.71 17.70
N VAL A 125 21.02 10.64 17.43
CA VAL A 125 21.37 9.62 16.45
C VAL A 125 20.19 9.43 15.47
N SER A 126 20.49 9.39 14.18
CA SER A 126 19.50 9.10 13.14
C SER A 126 19.25 7.59 13.03
N ARG A 127 17.99 7.16 13.05
CA ARG A 127 17.56 5.76 12.89
C ARG A 127 16.42 5.67 11.86
N PRO A 128 16.33 4.61 11.04
CA PRO A 128 15.11 4.32 10.28
C PRO A 128 13.86 4.32 11.17
N LEU A 129 12.77 4.91 10.68
CA LEU A 129 11.51 4.95 11.42
C LEU A 129 11.00 3.52 11.68
N LEU A 130 11.08 2.68 10.65
CA LEU A 130 10.95 1.23 10.76
C LEU A 130 12.17 0.57 10.11
N THR A 131 12.83 -0.33 10.83
CA THR A 131 13.92 -1.13 10.25
C THR A 131 13.37 -2.21 9.33
N ALA A 132 14.22 -2.76 8.45
CA ALA A 132 13.82 -3.88 7.60
C ALA A 132 13.32 -5.08 8.43
N ASP A 133 13.98 -5.38 9.54
CA ASP A 133 13.57 -6.45 10.46
C ASP A 133 12.19 -6.17 11.08
N GLU A 134 11.94 -4.94 11.56
CA GLU A 134 10.63 -4.54 12.09
C GLU A 134 9.50 -4.64 11.04
N ILE A 135 9.82 -4.48 9.76
CA ILE A 135 8.87 -4.63 8.65
C ILE A 135 8.59 -6.11 8.36
N MET A 136 9.61 -6.96 8.40
CA MET A 136 9.45 -8.42 8.25
C MET A 136 8.66 -9.02 9.44
N ASP A 137 8.79 -8.41 10.61
CA ASP A 137 8.10 -8.79 11.85
C ASP A 137 6.68 -8.19 11.99
N LEU A 138 6.18 -7.47 10.98
CA LEU A 138 4.78 -7.01 10.98
C LEU A 138 3.84 -8.21 11.18
N LYS A 139 2.88 -8.07 12.09
CA LYS A 139 1.97 -9.17 12.42
C LYS A 139 1.19 -9.59 11.18
N LYS A 140 1.30 -10.87 10.81
CA LYS A 140 0.44 -11.47 9.79
C LYS A 140 -0.97 -11.71 10.36
N PRO A 141 -2.01 -11.79 9.51
CA PRO A 141 -3.33 -12.20 9.96
C PRO A 141 -3.28 -13.57 10.64
N GLN A 142 -3.86 -13.66 11.83
CA GLN A 142 -3.91 -14.91 12.57
C GLN A 142 -4.97 -15.82 11.95
N LYS A 143 -4.65 -17.11 11.81
CA LYS A 143 -5.57 -18.12 11.29
C LYS A 143 -5.83 -19.18 12.34
N ASP A 144 -7.05 -19.72 12.38
CA ASP A 144 -7.36 -20.91 13.17
C ASP A 144 -6.87 -22.19 12.47
N GLU A 145 -7.09 -23.34 13.09
CA GLU A 145 -6.72 -24.66 12.57
C GLU A 145 -7.37 -24.98 11.21
N GLU A 146 -8.50 -24.34 10.91
CA GLU A 146 -9.26 -24.49 9.66
C GLU A 146 -8.82 -23.47 8.59
N GLY A 147 -7.83 -22.62 8.88
CA GLY A 147 -7.29 -21.62 7.97
C GLY A 147 -8.09 -20.32 7.85
N ARG A 148 -9.13 -20.12 8.68
CA ARG A 148 -9.96 -18.91 8.70
C ARG A 148 -9.24 -17.80 9.44
N ILE A 149 -9.35 -16.57 8.93
CA ILE A 149 -8.73 -15.42 9.58
C ILE A 149 -9.50 -15.06 10.86
N VAL A 150 -8.83 -15.16 12.01
CA VAL A 150 -9.37 -14.88 13.35
C VAL A 150 -8.78 -13.63 13.99
N GLY A 151 -7.68 -13.10 13.45
CA GLY A 151 -7.03 -11.89 13.96
C GLY A 151 -6.51 -11.01 12.84
N SER A 152 -6.63 -9.69 13.01
CA SER A 152 -6.10 -8.71 12.06
C SER A 152 -4.58 -8.77 12.00
N GLY A 153 -4.04 -8.70 10.78
CA GLY A 153 -2.63 -8.39 10.58
C GLY A 153 -2.35 -6.89 10.73
N GLU A 154 -1.09 -6.52 10.57
CA GLU A 154 -0.63 -5.14 10.47
C GLU A 154 -0.34 -4.78 9.01
N MET A 155 -0.47 -3.48 8.72
CA MET A 155 -0.15 -2.90 7.42
C MET A 155 0.46 -1.51 7.59
N ILE A 156 1.22 -1.08 6.59
CA ILE A 156 1.70 0.30 6.48
C ILE A 156 1.05 0.91 5.24
N VAL A 157 0.47 2.10 5.39
CA VAL A 157 -0.15 2.86 4.32
C VAL A 157 0.72 4.07 4.02
N PHE A 158 1.16 4.16 2.77
CA PHE A 158 1.81 5.35 2.21
C PHE A 158 0.81 6.12 1.36
N MET A 159 0.74 7.43 1.60
CA MET A 159 -0.06 8.36 0.82
C MET A 159 0.82 9.56 0.49
N ALA A 160 0.83 9.99 -0.77
CA ALA A 160 1.71 11.08 -1.16
C ALA A 160 1.34 12.38 -0.42
N GLY A 161 2.34 13.02 0.19
CA GLY A 161 2.16 14.22 1.01
C GLY A 161 1.94 13.96 2.49
N GLU A 162 1.74 12.70 2.90
CA GLU A 162 1.43 12.32 4.28
C GLU A 162 2.53 11.44 4.89
N ARG A 163 2.58 11.42 6.23
CA ARG A 163 3.46 10.50 6.95
C ARG A 163 2.97 9.05 6.79
N PRO A 164 3.87 8.05 6.76
CA PRO A 164 3.48 6.65 6.76
C PRO A 164 2.56 6.32 7.95
N ILE A 165 1.48 5.58 7.69
CA ILE A 165 0.49 5.20 8.71
C ILE A 165 0.62 3.70 8.97
N ARG A 166 0.96 3.31 10.20
CA ARG A 166 0.86 1.92 10.66
C ARG A 166 -0.57 1.66 11.15
N GLY A 167 -1.21 0.63 10.63
CA GLY A 167 -2.59 0.29 10.96
C GLY A 167 -2.82 -1.22 11.06
N SER A 168 -4.02 -1.60 11.50
CA SER A 168 -4.48 -2.98 11.51
C SER A 168 -5.32 -3.28 10.27
N GLN A 169 -5.11 -4.44 9.67
CA GLN A 169 -5.88 -4.90 8.53
C GLN A 169 -7.36 -5.05 8.93
N ILE A 170 -8.23 -4.46 8.11
CA ILE A 170 -9.66 -4.61 8.28
C ILE A 170 -10.11 -6.02 7.90
N LEU A 171 -10.91 -6.63 8.78
CA LEU A 171 -11.55 -7.91 8.53
C LEU A 171 -12.98 -7.64 8.07
N TYR A 172 -13.20 -7.65 6.75
CA TYR A 172 -14.47 -7.23 6.15
C TYR A 172 -15.69 -8.01 6.70
N PHE A 173 -15.51 -9.28 7.08
CA PHE A 173 -16.56 -10.13 7.65
C PHE A 173 -16.88 -9.83 9.12
N ARG A 174 -16.08 -8.99 9.79
CA ARG A 174 -16.37 -8.48 11.15
C ARG A 174 -17.03 -7.11 11.14
N ASP A 175 -16.93 -6.39 10.03
CA ASP A 175 -17.56 -5.09 9.87
C ASP A 175 -18.98 -5.28 9.29
N PRO A 176 -20.05 -4.86 10.00
CA PRO A 176 -21.43 -5.07 9.53
C PRO A 176 -21.71 -4.45 8.15
N VAL A 177 -21.10 -3.30 7.83
CA VAL A 177 -21.31 -2.61 6.56
C VAL A 177 -20.63 -3.39 5.43
N PHE A 178 -19.40 -3.85 5.63
CA PHE A 178 -18.71 -4.63 4.61
C PHE A 178 -19.26 -6.05 4.47
N GLN A 179 -19.67 -6.69 5.56
CA GLN A 179 -20.34 -7.98 5.52
C GLN A 179 -21.63 -7.90 4.71
N GLN A 180 -22.46 -6.87 4.92
CA GLN A 180 -23.68 -6.67 4.13
C GLN A 180 -23.38 -6.51 2.63
N ARG A 181 -22.32 -5.77 2.28
CA ARG A 181 -21.91 -5.59 0.88
C ARG A 181 -21.33 -6.87 0.26
N ALA A 182 -20.61 -7.68 1.03
CA ALA A 182 -20.04 -8.94 0.58
C ALA A 182 -21.12 -10.02 0.31
N MET A 183 -22.31 -9.89 0.90
CA MET A 183 -23.45 -10.79 0.66
C MET A 183 -24.23 -10.45 -0.62
N ILE A 184 -23.89 -9.38 -1.35
CA ILE A 184 -24.53 -9.06 -2.62
C ILE A 184 -24.14 -10.14 -3.65
N PRO A 185 -25.11 -10.87 -4.24
CA PRO A 185 -24.79 -11.91 -5.21
C PRO A 185 -24.15 -11.30 -6.47
N PRO A 186 -23.30 -12.07 -7.17
CA PRO A 186 -22.78 -11.63 -8.46
C PRO A 186 -23.94 -11.34 -9.43
N PRO A 187 -23.76 -10.43 -10.40
CA PRO A 187 -24.76 -10.18 -11.42
C PRO A 187 -25.15 -11.48 -12.13
N SER A 188 -26.45 -11.73 -12.26
CA SER A 188 -26.97 -12.95 -12.90
C SER A 188 -26.74 -13.00 -14.42
N ALA A 189 -26.43 -11.85 -15.03
CA ALA A 189 -26.12 -11.74 -16.45
C ALA A 189 -24.63 -11.42 -16.64
N VAL A 190 -23.92 -12.32 -17.29
CA VAL A 190 -22.59 -12.02 -17.85
C VAL A 190 -22.82 -11.17 -19.09
N ILE A 191 -22.56 -9.86 -18.99
CA ILE A 191 -22.50 -9.00 -20.17
C ILE A 191 -21.10 -9.18 -20.78
N THR A 192 -20.95 -10.19 -21.62
CA THR A 192 -19.79 -10.27 -22.52
C THR A 192 -19.97 -9.26 -23.64
N THR A 193 -19.14 -8.23 -23.65
CA THR A 193 -19.03 -7.35 -24.81
C THR A 193 -18.27 -8.12 -25.89
N GLU A 194 -18.94 -8.54 -26.96
CA GLU A 194 -18.25 -9.05 -28.15
C GLU A 194 -17.38 -7.93 -28.72
N TYR A 195 -16.08 -8.18 -28.86
CA TYR A 195 -15.17 -7.30 -29.58
C TYR A 195 -15.56 -7.32 -31.06
N ARG A 196 -16.28 -6.31 -31.54
CA ARG A 196 -16.44 -6.09 -32.99
C ARG A 196 -15.26 -5.28 -33.46
N GLU A 197 -14.37 -5.90 -34.26
CA GLU A 197 -13.44 -5.15 -35.09
C GLU A 197 -14.24 -4.21 -35.98
N VAL A 198 -14.18 -2.92 -35.68
CA VAL A 198 -14.68 -1.90 -36.60
C VAL A 198 -13.56 -1.70 -37.61
N ALA A 199 -13.62 -2.44 -38.72
CA ALA A 199 -12.76 -2.19 -39.85
C ALA A 199 -13.00 -0.75 -40.34
N PHE A 200 -12.00 0.10 -40.21
CA PHE A 200 -11.99 1.40 -40.86
C PHE A 200 -11.70 1.14 -42.35
N ALA A 201 -12.70 1.35 -43.20
CA ALA A 201 -12.57 1.41 -44.65
C ALA A 201 -12.20 2.83 -45.09
#